data_AF-A0A2P2LAI4-F1
#
_entry.id   AF-A0A2P2LAI4-F1
#
_cell.length_a   1.000
_cell.length_b   1.000
_cell.length_c   1.000
_cell.angle_alpha   90.00
_cell.angle_beta   90.00
_cell.angle_gamma   90.00
#
_symmetry.space_group_name_H-M   'P 1'
#
loop_
_entity.id
_entity.type
_entity.pdbx_description
1 polymer ?
#
loop_
_entity_poly.entity_id
_entity_poly.type
_entity_poly.pdbx_seq_one_letter_code
_entity_poly.pdbx_strand_id
1 'polypeptide(L)'
;MSEAKEDANHIEKLYEFGERLSESKDKSQNVKDYQGIIDAAKTSIKAKQLAAQLIPRFFKFFPDLSSQAVDAHLDLIEEEELGVRVQAIRGLPLFCKDTPEYLSKIVDILVQLLAAEEIVERDAVHKALMSLLRQDVKASLTALFKHIGSADEPSTDEFIREKVLTFIKDKVFPLKAELLRPQEEMERHITDLIKKVCLSF
;
A
#
# COMPACT_ATOMS: atom_id res chain seq x y z
N MET A 1 -33.48 -5.63 18.16
CA MET A 1 -33.27 -4.89 16.89
C MET A 1 -32.23 -5.68 16.12
N SER A 2 -32.46 -6.04 14.86
CA SER A 2 -31.61 -6.99 14.14
C SER A 2 -30.24 -6.41 13.80
N GLU A 3 -29.21 -7.24 13.91
CA GLU A 3 -27.81 -6.97 13.52
C GLU A 3 -27.72 -6.36 12.10
N ALA A 4 -28.54 -6.85 11.17
CA ALA A 4 -28.64 -6.32 9.81
C ALA A 4 -29.07 -4.84 9.73
N LYS A 5 -29.87 -4.34 10.69
CA LYS A 5 -30.28 -2.93 10.74
C LYS A 5 -29.16 -2.04 11.26
N GLU A 6 -28.38 -2.55 12.20
CA GLU A 6 -27.24 -1.85 12.77
C GLU A 6 -26.10 -1.74 11.74
N ASP A 7 -25.85 -2.81 10.98
CA ASP A 7 -24.91 -2.80 9.86
C ASP A 7 -25.27 -1.78 8.77
N ALA A 8 -26.55 -1.70 8.40
CA ALA A 8 -27.01 -0.73 7.42
C ALA A 8 -26.75 0.72 7.87
N ASN A 9 -27.01 1.02 9.15
CA ASN A 9 -26.76 2.33 9.73
C ASN A 9 -25.25 2.67 9.76
N HIS A 10 -24.39 1.69 10.05
CA HIS A 10 -22.94 1.90 10.01
C HIS A 10 -22.48 2.24 8.60
N ILE A 11 -22.92 1.49 7.60
CA ILE A 11 -22.56 1.71 6.19
C ILE A 11 -23.03 3.08 5.70
N GLU A 12 -24.27 3.47 5.99
CA GLU A 12 -24.80 4.79 5.63
C GLU A 12 -23.94 5.92 6.20
N LYS A 13 -23.57 5.82 7.49
CA LYS A 13 -22.67 6.80 8.11
C LYS A 13 -21.29 6.87 7.46
N LEU A 14 -20.70 5.74 7.04
CA LEU A 14 -19.43 5.79 6.31
C LEU A 14 -19.55 6.53 4.98
N TYR A 15 -20.65 6.33 4.25
CA TYR A 15 -20.90 7.08 3.02
C TYR A 15 -21.01 8.58 3.30
N GLU A 16 -21.78 8.97 4.33
CA GLU A 16 -21.88 10.38 4.74
C GLU A 16 -20.52 10.98 5.11
N PHE A 17 -19.69 10.26 5.89
CA PHE A 17 -18.34 10.71 6.22
C PHE A 17 -17.49 10.91 4.96
N GLY A 18 -17.51 9.94 4.04
CA GLY A 18 -16.77 10.00 2.79
C GLY A 18 -17.22 11.14 1.86
N GLU A 19 -18.52 11.42 1.80
CA GLU A 19 -19.09 12.53 1.04
C GLU A 19 -18.71 13.87 1.64
N ARG A 20 -18.93 14.08 2.96
CA ARG A 20 -18.54 15.31 3.65
C ARG A 20 -17.05 15.62 3.48
N LEU A 21 -16.19 14.61 3.62
CA LEU A 21 -14.77 14.76 3.38
C LEU A 21 -14.47 15.10 1.91
N SER A 22 -15.14 14.45 0.96
CA SER A 22 -14.92 14.72 -0.47
C SER A 22 -15.29 16.16 -0.84
N GLU A 23 -16.45 16.63 -0.40
CA GLU A 23 -17.01 17.95 -0.70
C GLU A 23 -16.38 19.09 0.09
N SER A 24 -15.74 18.79 1.22
CA SER A 24 -15.11 19.83 2.04
C SER A 24 -13.95 20.52 1.31
N LYS A 25 -13.97 21.86 1.34
CA LYS A 25 -12.89 22.72 0.83
C LYS A 25 -11.60 22.53 1.64
N ASP A 26 -11.73 22.47 2.96
CA ASP A 26 -10.65 22.17 3.88
C ASP A 26 -10.98 20.89 4.65
N LYS A 27 -10.43 19.78 4.17
CA LYS A 27 -10.66 18.44 4.72
C LYS A 27 -10.17 18.33 6.16
N SER A 28 -9.10 19.03 6.51
CA SER A 28 -8.47 18.95 7.84
C SER A 28 -9.41 19.34 8.98
N GLN A 29 -10.44 20.15 8.72
CA GLN A 29 -11.44 20.54 9.73
C GLN A 29 -12.42 19.41 10.10
N ASN A 30 -12.50 18.34 9.31
CA ASN A 30 -13.48 17.26 9.50
C ASN A 30 -12.85 16.04 10.20
N VAL A 31 -12.06 16.30 11.24
CA VAL A 31 -11.33 15.26 12.00
C VAL A 31 -12.26 14.15 12.50
N LYS A 32 -13.47 14.52 12.96
CA LYS A 32 -14.47 13.55 13.46
C LYS A 32 -14.97 12.60 12.37
N ASP A 33 -15.08 13.06 11.14
CA ASP A 33 -15.53 12.22 10.02
C ASP A 33 -14.44 11.21 9.64
N TYR A 34 -13.18 11.65 9.64
CA TYR A 34 -12.06 10.74 9.40
C TYR A 34 -11.88 9.73 10.53
N GLN A 35 -12.01 10.16 11.78
CA GLN A 35 -12.03 9.27 12.93
C GLN A 35 -13.16 8.23 12.82
N GLY A 36 -14.37 8.66 12.44
CA GLY A 36 -15.51 7.76 12.25
C GLY A 36 -15.26 6.71 11.16
N ILE A 37 -14.53 7.04 10.10
CA ILE A 37 -14.10 6.07 9.07
C ILE A 37 -13.12 5.05 9.65
N ILE A 38 -12.13 5.49 10.44
CA ILE A 38 -11.16 4.61 11.09
C ILE A 38 -11.87 3.65 12.06
N ASP A 39 -12.79 4.16 12.87
CA ASP A 39 -13.51 3.36 13.86
C ASP A 39 -14.41 2.31 13.18
N ALA A 40 -15.00 2.66 12.04
CA ALA A 40 -15.84 1.76 11.28
C ALA A 40 -15.09 0.55 10.68
N ALA A 41 -13.76 0.62 10.55
CA ALA A 41 -12.91 -0.50 10.14
C ALA A 41 -12.95 -1.69 11.12
N LYS A 42 -13.60 -1.54 12.27
CA LYS A 42 -13.71 -2.59 13.30
C LYS A 42 -15.10 -3.22 13.38
N THR A 43 -15.98 -2.89 12.44
CA THR A 43 -17.40 -3.27 12.49
C THR A 43 -17.73 -4.37 11.47
N SER A 44 -18.75 -4.20 10.64
CA SER A 44 -19.20 -5.22 9.69
C SER A 44 -18.24 -5.39 8.51
N ILE A 45 -18.31 -6.54 7.82
CA ILE A 45 -17.49 -6.82 6.64
C ILE A 45 -17.63 -5.72 5.57
N LYS A 46 -18.86 -5.25 5.34
CA LYS A 46 -19.12 -4.18 4.35
C LYS A 46 -18.52 -2.85 4.80
N ALA A 47 -18.62 -2.53 6.09
CA ALA A 47 -17.99 -1.34 6.66
C ALA A 47 -16.46 -1.41 6.53
N LYS A 48 -15.85 -2.57 6.82
CA LYS A 48 -14.42 -2.85 6.62
C LYS A 48 -13.97 -2.61 5.17
N GLN A 49 -14.71 -3.15 4.19
CA GLN A 49 -14.41 -2.94 2.77
C GLN A 49 -14.49 -1.47 2.35
N LEU A 50 -15.44 -0.72 2.89
CA LEU A 50 -15.56 0.71 2.59
C LEU A 50 -14.49 1.53 3.33
N ALA A 51 -14.20 1.21 4.60
CA ALA A 51 -13.13 1.85 5.36
C ALA A 51 -11.76 1.65 4.67
N ALA A 52 -11.47 0.44 4.17
CA ALA A 52 -10.27 0.14 3.38
C ALA A 52 -10.10 1.04 2.13
N GLN A 53 -11.18 1.64 1.62
CA GLN A 53 -11.12 2.61 0.52
C GLN A 53 -10.92 4.03 1.02
N LEU A 54 -11.59 4.40 2.11
CA LEU A 54 -11.67 5.78 2.58
C LEU A 54 -10.50 6.18 3.46
N ILE A 55 -10.00 5.30 4.33
CA ILE A 55 -8.85 5.55 5.21
C ILE A 55 -7.64 6.08 4.41
N PRO A 56 -7.13 5.36 3.39
CA PRO A 56 -5.93 5.80 2.69
C PRO A 56 -6.21 6.98 1.75
N ARG A 57 -7.46 7.18 1.31
CA ARG A 57 -7.87 8.27 0.42
C ARG A 57 -7.77 9.65 1.08
N PHE A 58 -8.06 9.74 2.38
CA PHE A 58 -8.06 11.00 3.12
C PHE A 58 -6.86 11.16 4.07
N PHE A 59 -6.02 10.14 4.17
CA PHE A 59 -4.89 10.07 5.10
C PHE A 59 -4.06 11.34 5.24
N LYS A 60 -3.58 11.90 4.12
CA LYS A 60 -2.70 13.07 4.11
C LYS A 60 -3.27 14.33 4.78
N PHE A 61 -4.59 14.41 4.96
CA PHE A 61 -5.24 15.59 5.54
C PHE A 61 -5.29 15.54 7.08
N PHE A 62 -4.91 14.42 7.69
CA PHE A 62 -5.07 14.16 9.13
C PHE A 62 -3.78 13.59 9.75
N PRO A 63 -2.68 14.38 9.77
CA PRO A 63 -1.39 13.92 10.33
C PRO A 63 -1.47 13.46 11.79
N ASP A 64 -2.34 14.10 12.59
CA ASP A 64 -2.54 13.75 14.00
C ASP A 64 -3.19 12.36 14.20
N LEU A 65 -3.85 11.82 13.16
CA LEU A 65 -4.47 10.50 13.17
C LEU A 65 -3.66 9.46 12.39
N SER A 66 -2.47 9.80 11.91
CA SER A 66 -1.72 8.94 10.99
C SER A 66 -1.36 7.56 11.57
N SER A 67 -0.94 7.48 12.83
CA SER A 67 -0.64 6.18 13.46
C SER A 67 -1.89 5.32 13.48
N GLN A 68 -3.00 5.87 13.97
CA GLN A 68 -4.25 5.12 14.11
C GLN A 68 -4.81 4.69 12.75
N ALA A 69 -4.70 5.54 11.73
CA ALA A 69 -5.12 5.22 10.37
C ALA A 69 -4.28 4.10 9.75
N VAL A 70 -2.95 4.12 9.95
CA VAL A 70 -2.07 3.06 9.46
C VAL A 70 -2.36 1.76 10.20
N ASP A 71 -2.43 1.78 11.53
CA ASP A 71 -2.65 0.59 12.34
C ASP A 71 -4.00 -0.07 11.98
N ALA A 72 -5.08 0.73 11.92
CA ALA A 72 -6.39 0.23 11.51
C ALA A 72 -6.40 -0.34 10.07
N HIS A 73 -5.57 0.22 9.17
CA HIS A 73 -5.49 -0.30 7.80
C HIS A 73 -4.64 -1.57 7.69
N LEU A 74 -3.66 -1.75 8.58
CA LEU A 74 -2.91 -3.01 8.69
C LEU A 74 -3.80 -4.12 9.22
N ASP A 75 -4.64 -3.84 10.21
CA ASP A 75 -5.65 -4.81 10.70
C ASP A 75 -6.52 -5.33 9.54
N LEU A 76 -6.94 -4.45 8.61
CA LEU A 76 -7.74 -4.82 7.44
C LEU A 76 -7.02 -5.73 6.43
N ILE A 77 -5.68 -5.71 6.40
CA ILE A 77 -4.87 -6.59 5.53
C ILE A 77 -4.83 -8.01 6.11
N GLU A 78 -5.06 -8.17 7.41
CA GLU A 78 -5.01 -9.47 8.11
C GLU A 78 -6.39 -10.11 8.31
N GLU A 79 -7.46 -9.48 7.80
CA GLU A 79 -8.84 -9.95 7.93
C GLU A 79 -9.10 -11.30 7.24
N GLU A 80 -9.98 -12.13 7.81
CA GLU A 80 -10.34 -13.44 7.22
C GLU A 80 -11.03 -13.31 5.86
N GLU A 81 -11.83 -12.25 5.68
CA GLU A 81 -12.59 -12.03 4.46
C GLU A 81 -11.68 -11.53 3.33
N LEU A 82 -11.52 -12.37 2.30
CA LEU A 82 -10.68 -12.09 1.12
C LEU A 82 -11.01 -10.73 0.47
N GLY A 83 -12.29 -10.39 0.38
CA GLY A 83 -12.72 -9.12 -0.20
C GLY A 83 -12.21 -7.89 0.57
N VAL A 84 -12.07 -8.00 1.90
CA VAL A 84 -11.52 -6.93 2.75
C VAL A 84 -10.02 -6.80 2.52
N ARG A 85 -9.26 -7.90 2.60
CA ARG A 85 -7.81 -7.89 2.39
C ARG A 85 -7.42 -7.32 1.02
N VAL A 86 -8.07 -7.80 -0.04
CA VAL A 86 -7.83 -7.31 -1.42
C VAL A 86 -8.09 -5.81 -1.53
N GLN A 87 -9.13 -5.30 -0.85
CA GLN A 87 -9.45 -3.87 -0.89
C GLN A 87 -8.43 -3.04 -0.10
N ALA A 88 -7.97 -3.54 1.05
CA ALA A 88 -6.93 -2.91 1.84
C ALA A 88 -5.60 -2.84 1.08
N ILE A 89 -5.20 -3.93 0.42
CA ILE A 89 -3.99 -4.00 -0.43
C ILE A 89 -4.03 -2.97 -1.54
N ARG A 90 -5.17 -2.83 -2.23
CA ARG A 90 -5.36 -1.83 -3.30
C ARG A 90 -5.25 -0.39 -2.78
N GLY A 91 -5.58 -0.16 -1.51
CA GLY A 91 -5.49 1.13 -0.86
C GLY A 91 -4.08 1.56 -0.46
N LEU A 92 -3.16 0.60 -0.26
CA LEU A 92 -1.80 0.86 0.24
C LEU A 92 -1.04 1.96 -0.51
N PRO A 93 -1.04 2.04 -1.86
CA PRO A 93 -0.31 3.09 -2.57
C PRO A 93 -0.82 4.51 -2.32
N LEU A 94 -2.05 4.67 -1.82
CA LEU A 94 -2.62 5.99 -1.55
C LEU A 94 -2.05 6.61 -0.27
N PHE A 95 -1.52 5.82 0.67
CA PHE A 95 -0.77 6.32 1.84
C PHE A 95 0.54 7.03 1.47
N CYS A 96 1.02 6.86 0.24
CA CYS A 96 2.25 7.52 -0.23
C CYS A 96 1.93 8.79 -1.04
N LYS A 97 0.66 8.99 -1.41
CA LYS A 97 0.24 10.11 -2.23
C LYS A 97 0.31 11.40 -1.40
N ASP A 98 1.29 12.24 -1.73
CA ASP A 98 1.63 13.48 -1.02
C ASP A 98 2.20 13.26 0.41
N THR A 99 2.59 12.03 0.72
CA THR A 99 3.18 11.60 2.01
C THR A 99 4.31 10.58 1.73
N PRO A 100 5.37 10.97 1.00
CA PRO A 100 6.41 10.08 0.50
C PRO A 100 7.22 9.38 1.61
N GLU A 101 7.20 9.91 2.83
CA GLU A 101 7.84 9.31 4.01
C GLU A 101 7.29 7.91 4.35
N TYR A 102 6.06 7.58 3.92
CA TYR A 102 5.47 6.25 4.11
C TYR A 102 5.90 5.23 3.06
N LEU A 103 6.54 5.66 1.95
CA LEU A 103 6.82 4.79 0.81
C LEU A 103 7.62 3.55 1.19
N SER A 104 8.72 3.71 1.93
CA SER A 104 9.53 2.54 2.32
C SER A 104 8.71 1.54 3.13
N LYS A 105 7.96 2.00 4.15
CA LYS A 105 7.13 1.14 4.99
C LYS A 105 6.06 0.40 4.17
N ILE A 106 5.40 1.11 3.25
CA ILE A 106 4.35 0.52 2.41
C ILE A 106 4.92 -0.49 1.41
N VAL A 107 6.11 -0.24 0.84
CA VAL A 107 6.81 -1.23 0.01
C VAL A 107 7.18 -2.46 0.83
N ASP A 108 7.68 -2.28 2.04
CA ASP A 108 8.04 -3.41 2.92
C ASP A 108 6.84 -4.32 3.19
N ILE A 109 5.66 -3.75 3.47
CA ILE A 109 4.40 -4.49 3.64
C ILE A 109 4.03 -5.24 2.35
N LEU A 110 4.01 -4.55 1.20
CA LEU A 110 3.64 -5.15 -0.08
C LEU A 110 4.58 -6.28 -0.51
N VAL A 111 5.87 -6.18 -0.17
CA VAL A 111 6.86 -7.23 -0.45
C VAL A 111 6.53 -8.51 0.30
N GLN A 112 6.16 -8.41 1.59
CA GLN A 112 5.70 -9.58 2.35
C GLN A 112 4.45 -10.21 1.73
N LEU A 113 3.53 -9.38 1.21
CA LEU A 113 2.30 -9.85 0.58
C LEU A 113 2.50 -10.48 -0.81
N LEU A 114 3.69 -10.41 -1.42
CA LEU A 114 4.00 -11.20 -2.61
C LEU A 114 3.93 -12.72 -2.34
N ALA A 115 4.03 -13.11 -1.08
CA ALA A 115 3.88 -14.49 -0.59
C ALA A 115 2.42 -14.95 -0.47
N ALA A 116 1.43 -14.06 -0.62
CA ALA A 116 0.02 -14.40 -0.40
C ALA A 116 -0.40 -15.62 -1.24
N GLU A 117 -1.18 -16.54 -0.65
CA GLU A 117 -1.60 -17.79 -1.29
C GLU A 117 -2.64 -17.57 -2.39
N GLU A 118 -3.51 -16.58 -2.20
CA GLU A 118 -4.59 -16.24 -3.11
C GLU A 118 -4.08 -15.44 -4.33
N ILE A 119 -4.43 -15.91 -5.53
CA ILE A 119 -4.02 -15.26 -6.79
C ILE A 119 -4.52 -13.81 -6.83
N VAL A 120 -5.74 -13.57 -6.36
CA VAL A 120 -6.38 -12.24 -6.40
C VAL A 120 -5.63 -11.24 -5.50
N GLU A 121 -5.10 -11.69 -4.36
CA GLU A 121 -4.26 -10.87 -3.48
C GLU A 121 -2.94 -10.55 -4.16
N ARG A 122 -2.24 -11.55 -4.72
CA ARG A 122 -0.99 -11.33 -5.45
C ARG A 122 -1.17 -10.35 -6.62
N ASP A 123 -2.27 -10.44 -7.35
CA ASP A 123 -2.59 -9.49 -8.42
C ASP A 123 -2.84 -8.07 -7.89
N ALA A 124 -3.47 -7.94 -6.72
CA ALA A 124 -3.63 -6.65 -6.06
C ALA A 124 -2.27 -6.08 -5.61
N VAL A 125 -1.39 -6.91 -5.04
CA VAL A 125 -0.03 -6.53 -4.63
C VAL A 125 0.79 -6.06 -5.82
N HIS A 126 0.78 -6.81 -6.93
CA HIS A 126 1.47 -6.40 -8.16
C HIS A 126 0.98 -5.03 -8.66
N LYS A 127 -0.34 -4.81 -8.68
CA LYS A 127 -0.90 -3.51 -9.08
C LYS A 127 -0.52 -2.39 -8.11
N ALA A 128 -0.48 -2.68 -6.82
CA ALA A 128 -0.08 -1.72 -5.79
C ALA A 128 1.40 -1.32 -5.92
N LEU A 129 2.31 -2.27 -6.04
CA LEU A 129 3.74 -2.02 -6.28
C LEU A 129 3.97 -1.24 -7.59
N MET A 130 3.24 -1.60 -8.66
CA MET A 130 3.30 -0.88 -9.94
C MET A 130 2.73 0.55 -9.84
N SER A 131 1.81 0.82 -8.91
CA SER A 131 1.34 2.18 -8.61
C SER A 131 2.43 2.98 -7.92
N LEU A 132 3.08 2.42 -6.90
CA LEU A 132 4.20 3.07 -6.19
C LEU A 132 5.38 3.37 -7.11
N LEU A 133 5.76 2.42 -7.97
CA LEU A 133 6.78 2.65 -8.99
C LEU A 133 6.46 3.83 -9.90
N ARG A 134 5.19 4.03 -10.25
CA ARG A 134 4.78 5.20 -11.05
C ARG A 134 4.73 6.50 -10.27
N GLN A 135 4.58 6.43 -8.95
CA GLN A 135 4.63 7.61 -8.07
C GLN A 135 6.07 8.06 -7.86
N ASP A 136 6.97 7.13 -7.54
CA ASP A 136 8.40 7.38 -7.39
C ASP A 136 9.20 6.10 -7.72
N VAL A 137 9.74 6.06 -8.93
CA VAL A 137 10.45 4.89 -9.46
C VAL A 137 11.72 4.64 -8.66
N LYS A 138 12.46 5.71 -8.33
CA LYS A 138 13.78 5.63 -7.70
C LYS A 138 13.66 5.16 -6.25
N ALA A 139 12.75 5.77 -5.48
CA ALA A 139 12.51 5.37 -4.09
C ALA A 139 11.92 3.95 -4.02
N SER A 140 10.98 3.60 -4.90
CA SER A 140 10.36 2.27 -4.91
C SER A 140 11.36 1.17 -5.28
N LEU A 141 12.21 1.38 -6.30
CA LEU A 141 13.27 0.42 -6.63
C LEU A 141 14.30 0.31 -5.50
N THR A 142 14.69 1.43 -4.90
CA THR A 142 15.58 1.41 -3.73
C THR A 142 15.00 0.55 -2.60
N ALA A 143 13.71 0.73 -2.29
CA ALA A 143 13.03 -0.05 -1.25
C ALA A 143 12.92 -1.54 -1.63
N LEU A 144 12.54 -1.87 -2.87
CA LEU A 144 12.47 -3.27 -3.35
C LEU A 144 13.82 -3.97 -3.27
N PHE A 145 14.91 -3.32 -3.67
CA PHE A 145 16.24 -3.93 -3.67
C PHE A 145 16.78 -4.21 -2.26
N LYS A 146 16.28 -3.54 -1.21
CA LYS A 146 16.61 -3.91 0.18
C LYS A 146 16.21 -5.36 0.50
N HIS A 147 15.09 -5.83 -0.05
CA HIS A 147 14.57 -7.20 0.17
C HIS A 147 15.26 -8.27 -0.67
N ILE A 148 16.07 -7.87 -1.65
CA ILE A 148 16.96 -8.80 -2.37
C ILE A 148 18.20 -9.09 -1.53
N GLY A 149 18.57 -8.18 -0.63
CA GLY A 149 19.80 -8.22 0.14
C GLY A 149 21.00 -7.70 -0.65
N SER A 150 22.09 -7.48 0.06
CA SER A 150 23.37 -7.05 -0.50
C SER A 150 24.47 -8.07 -0.21
N ALA A 151 25.65 -7.82 -0.76
CA ALA A 151 26.87 -8.55 -0.44
C ALA A 151 27.17 -8.64 1.07
N ASP A 152 27.03 -7.50 1.76
CA ASP A 152 27.38 -7.35 3.18
C ASP A 152 26.23 -7.75 4.11
N GLU A 153 24.99 -7.59 3.62
CA GLU A 153 23.76 -7.92 4.33
C GLU A 153 22.87 -8.77 3.42
N PRO A 154 23.16 -10.08 3.29
CA PRO A 154 22.35 -10.97 2.46
C PRO A 154 20.91 -11.04 2.99
N SER A 155 19.96 -11.25 2.09
CA SER A 155 18.56 -11.45 2.50
C SER A 155 18.48 -12.69 3.40
N THR A 156 17.84 -12.55 4.54
CA THR A 156 17.55 -13.68 5.44
C THR A 156 16.34 -14.50 4.98
N ASP A 157 15.58 -13.98 4.02
CA ASP A 157 14.39 -14.62 3.47
C ASP A 157 14.57 -14.82 1.95
N GLU A 158 15.08 -16.00 1.59
CA GLU A 158 15.33 -16.35 0.19
C GLU A 158 14.03 -16.48 -0.61
N PHE A 159 12.94 -16.88 0.05
CA PHE A 159 11.63 -17.00 -0.60
C PHE A 159 11.10 -15.63 -1.02
N ILE A 160 11.14 -14.64 -0.11
CA ILE A 160 10.77 -13.26 -0.43
C ILE A 160 11.73 -12.67 -1.47
N ARG A 161 13.03 -12.92 -1.37
CA ARG A 161 14.01 -12.50 -2.39
C ARG A 161 13.64 -13.01 -3.78
N GLU A 162 13.29 -14.29 -3.92
CA GLU A 162 12.84 -14.88 -5.19
C GLU A 162 11.58 -14.19 -5.73
N LYS A 163 10.59 -13.91 -4.86
CA LYS A 163 9.37 -13.19 -5.24
C LYS A 163 9.66 -11.78 -5.75
N VAL A 164 10.53 -11.04 -5.09
CA VAL A 164 10.92 -9.68 -5.51
C VAL A 164 11.64 -9.71 -6.85
N LEU A 165 12.61 -10.62 -7.03
CA LEU A 165 13.32 -10.80 -8.30
C LEU A 165 12.35 -11.15 -9.44
N THR A 166 11.40 -12.05 -9.18
CA THR A 166 10.37 -12.44 -10.14
C THR A 166 9.48 -11.26 -10.50
N PHE A 167 9.04 -10.47 -9.52
CA PHE A 167 8.25 -9.25 -9.77
C PHE A 167 9.01 -8.24 -10.65
N ILE A 168 10.27 -7.95 -10.33
CA ILE A 168 11.09 -7.02 -11.12
C ILE A 168 11.25 -7.53 -12.57
N LYS A 169 11.58 -8.81 -12.73
CA LYS A 169 11.76 -9.45 -14.04
C LYS A 169 10.47 -9.43 -14.87
N ASP A 170 9.34 -9.79 -14.28
CA ASP A 170 8.11 -10.06 -15.03
C ASP A 170 7.19 -8.83 -15.15
N LYS A 171 7.32 -7.84 -14.27
CA LYS A 171 6.45 -6.64 -14.24
C LYS A 171 7.18 -5.34 -14.52
N VAL A 172 8.39 -5.16 -14.01
CA VAL A 172 9.13 -3.89 -14.14
C VAL A 172 9.92 -3.84 -15.45
N PHE A 173 10.72 -4.87 -15.75
CA PHE A 173 11.54 -4.90 -16.96
C PHE A 173 10.76 -4.78 -18.29
N PRO A 174 9.57 -5.38 -18.44
CA PRO A 174 8.78 -5.18 -19.65
C PRO A 174 8.38 -3.73 -19.90
N LEU A 175 8.29 -2.91 -18.83
CA LEU A 175 7.89 -1.51 -18.87
C LEU A 175 9.07 -0.55 -18.65
N LYS A 176 10.32 -1.01 -18.75
CA LYS A 176 11.50 -0.21 -18.44
C LYS A 176 11.60 1.10 -19.23
N ALA A 177 11.17 1.12 -20.49
CA ALA A 177 11.20 2.33 -21.34
C ALA A 177 10.16 3.39 -20.93
N GLU A 178 9.08 2.96 -20.27
CA GLU A 178 8.07 3.84 -19.67
C GLU A 178 8.55 4.36 -18.31
N LEU A 179 8.99 3.43 -17.44
CA LEU A 179 9.26 3.72 -16.03
C LEU A 179 10.63 4.36 -15.79
N LEU A 180 11.68 3.94 -16.48
CA LEU A 180 13.05 4.37 -16.19
C LEU A 180 13.37 5.69 -16.89
N ARG A 181 12.83 6.79 -16.34
CA ARG A 181 13.03 8.14 -16.87
C ARG A 181 13.43 9.12 -15.76
N PRO A 182 14.41 10.02 -16.02
CA PRO A 182 15.30 10.08 -17.18
C PRO A 182 16.19 8.83 -17.31
N GLN A 183 16.42 8.34 -18.53
CA GLN A 183 17.00 7.02 -18.78
C GLN A 183 18.40 6.86 -18.15
N GLU A 184 19.32 7.80 -18.41
CA GLU A 184 20.70 7.71 -17.91
C GLU A 184 20.77 7.66 -16.37
N GLU A 185 19.98 8.50 -15.68
CA GLU A 185 19.96 8.52 -14.22
C GLU A 185 19.42 7.19 -13.66
N MET A 186 18.33 6.69 -14.25
CA MET A 186 17.67 5.48 -13.77
C MET A 186 18.49 4.22 -14.07
N GLU A 187 19.14 4.15 -15.24
CA GLU A 187 20.07 3.07 -15.57
C GLU A 187 21.29 3.06 -14.64
N ARG A 188 21.84 4.25 -14.32
CA ARG A 188 22.92 4.38 -13.34
C ARG A 188 22.46 3.90 -11.96
N HIS A 189 21.28 4.35 -11.53
CA HIS A 189 20.72 3.96 -10.24
C HIS A 189 20.51 2.45 -10.13
N ILE A 190 19.91 1.81 -11.13
CA ILE A 190 19.73 0.35 -11.15
C ILE A 190 21.07 -0.37 -11.19
N THR A 191 22.03 0.13 -11.97
CA THR A 191 23.37 -0.44 -12.01
C THR A 191 24.02 -0.43 -10.62
N ASP A 192 23.91 0.69 -9.90
CA ASP A 192 24.45 0.80 -8.54
C ASP A 192 23.72 -0.13 -7.56
N LEU A 193 22.41 -0.31 -7.71
CA LEU A 193 21.64 -1.28 -6.93
C LEU A 193 22.08 -2.72 -7.23
N ILE A 194 22.20 -3.11 -8.50
CA ILE A 194 22.65 -4.46 -8.91
C ILE A 194 24.07 -4.72 -8.41
N LYS A 195 24.98 -3.73 -8.51
CA LYS A 195 26.34 -3.86 -7.99
C LYS A 195 26.36 -4.20 -6.50
N LYS A 196 25.50 -3.58 -5.69
CA LYS A 196 25.37 -3.90 -4.26
C LYS A 196 24.89 -5.33 -4.01
N VAL A 197 24.07 -5.87 -4.91
CA VAL A 197 23.57 -7.25 -4.83
C VAL A 197 24.60 -8.27 -5.33
N CYS A 198 25.36 -7.94 -6.39
CA CYS A 198 26.18 -8.91 -7.15
C CYS A 198 27.70 -8.79 -6.95
N LEU A 199 28.26 -7.61 -6.64
CA LEU A 199 29.71 -7.42 -6.52
C LEU A 199 30.20 -7.76 -5.12
N SER A 200 30.30 -9.06 -4.88
CA SER A 200 31.21 -9.68 -3.90
C SER A 200 31.69 -11.04 -4.42
N PHE A 201 32.25 -11.02 -5.63
CA PHE A 201 33.19 -12.05 -6.13
C PHE A 201 34.48 -11.37 -6.58
#